data_AF-A0A422Z817-F1
#
_entry.id   AF-A0A422Z817-F1
#
_cell.length_a   1.000
_cell.length_b   1.000
_cell.length_c   1.000
_cell.angle_alpha   90.00
_cell.angle_beta   90.00
_cell.angle_gamma   90.00
#
_symmetry.space_group_name_H-M   'P 1'
#
loop_
_entity.id
_entity.type
_entity.pdbx_description
1 polymer ?
#
loop_
_entity_poly.entity_id
_entity_poly.type
_entity_poly.pdbx_seq_one_letter_code
_entity_poly.pdbx_strand_id
1 'polypeptide(L)'
;MTDYGGSKTPKNERGRWSQIKGYEGIYEISTLGEIRSLPHKDYMGRLYPGKNMKPLKHPRGYLGVGLCKDGVKKRYLIHRLVAMTFIPCTNADYVVNHK
;
A
#
# COMPACT_ATOMS: atom_id res chain seq x y z
N MET A 1 -5.62 -21.38 -35.84
CA MET A 1 -6.35 -21.92 -34.68
C MET A 1 -5.49 -21.69 -33.44
N THR A 2 -6.09 -21.03 -32.47
CA THR A 2 -5.49 -20.48 -31.24
C THR A 2 -5.09 -21.58 -30.26
N ASP A 3 -3.86 -21.52 -29.74
CA ASP A 3 -3.59 -22.00 -28.39
C ASP A 3 -2.90 -20.89 -27.60
N TYR A 4 -3.68 -20.31 -26.71
CA TYR A 4 -3.35 -19.19 -25.85
C TYR A 4 -2.21 -19.56 -24.91
N GLY A 5 -1.27 -18.62 -24.77
CA GLY A 5 -0.08 -18.75 -23.93
C GLY A 5 -0.42 -19.18 -22.51
N GLY A 6 0.24 -20.25 -22.07
CA GLY A 6 0.23 -20.70 -20.70
C GLY A 6 0.60 -19.54 -19.78
N SER A 7 -0.38 -19.12 -18.98
CA SER A 7 -0.27 -18.17 -17.89
C SER A 7 0.90 -18.58 -16.99
N LYS A 8 2.06 -17.93 -17.14
CA LYS A 8 3.13 -17.97 -16.15
C LYS A 8 2.65 -17.20 -14.92
N THR A 9 1.77 -17.78 -14.12
CA THR A 9 1.52 -17.26 -12.76
C THR A 9 2.65 -17.77 -11.88
N PRO A 10 3.61 -16.92 -11.44
CA PRO A 10 4.59 -17.35 -10.46
C PRO A 10 3.86 -17.74 -9.17
N LYS A 11 3.97 -19.02 -8.80
CA LYS A 11 3.24 -19.66 -7.70
C LYS A 11 3.71 -19.22 -6.30
N ASN A 12 4.54 -18.18 -6.14
CA ASN A 12 5.23 -17.91 -4.85
C ASN A 12 5.48 -16.42 -4.51
N GLU A 13 4.56 -15.49 -4.80
CA GLU A 13 4.72 -14.06 -4.40
C GLU A 13 3.86 -13.64 -3.17
N ARG A 14 3.44 -14.62 -2.36
CA ARG A 14 2.69 -14.34 -1.13
C ARG A 14 3.65 -13.76 -0.08
N GLY A 15 3.56 -12.46 0.20
CA GLY A 15 4.35 -11.80 1.25
C GLY A 15 5.50 -10.91 0.77
N ARG A 16 5.49 -10.46 -0.50
CA ARG A 16 6.43 -9.43 -0.94
C ARG A 16 6.08 -8.10 -0.27
N TRP A 17 7.05 -7.49 0.41
CA TRP A 17 6.96 -6.15 0.97
C TRP A 17 7.50 -5.12 -0.03
N SER A 18 6.85 -3.96 -0.10
CA SER A 18 7.28 -2.84 -0.93
C SER A 18 7.00 -1.52 -0.21
N GLN A 19 7.81 -0.49 -0.48
CA GLN A 19 7.62 0.83 0.11
C GLN A 19 6.36 1.50 -0.46
N ILE A 20 5.63 2.21 0.40
CA ILE A 20 4.45 2.97 -0.03
C ILE A 20 4.91 4.27 -0.68
N LYS A 21 4.46 4.53 -1.91
CA LYS A 21 4.81 5.76 -2.64
C LYS A 21 4.39 7.02 -1.86
N GLY A 22 5.31 7.96 -1.70
CA GLY A 22 5.15 9.18 -0.87
C GLY A 22 5.45 8.99 0.62
N TYR A 23 5.68 7.76 1.06
CA TYR A 23 5.97 7.34 2.43
C TYR A 23 7.22 6.45 2.51
N GLU A 24 8.12 6.58 1.52
CA GLU A 24 9.35 5.82 1.40
C GLU A 24 10.22 6.00 2.66
N GLY A 25 10.83 4.91 3.13
CA GLY A 25 11.61 4.90 4.37
C GLY A 25 10.80 4.98 5.68
N ILE A 26 9.48 5.15 5.61
CA ILE A 26 8.60 5.28 6.79
C ILE A 26 7.62 4.11 6.88
N TYR A 27 7.03 3.70 5.75
CA TYR A 27 6.04 2.62 5.71
C TYR A 27 6.24 1.67 4.54
N GLU A 28 5.91 0.41 4.80
CA GLU A 28 5.89 -0.66 3.79
C GLU A 28 4.55 -1.39 3.81
N ILE A 29 4.18 -1.91 2.65
CA ILE A 29 2.97 -2.70 2.44
C ILE A 29 3.31 -4.04 1.79
N SER A 30 2.65 -5.10 2.24
CA SER A 30 2.76 -6.44 1.64
C SER A 30 1.74 -6.67 0.54
N THR A 31 1.99 -7.63 -0.35
CA THR A 31 1.01 -8.07 -1.36
C THR A 31 -0.31 -8.58 -0.75
N LEU A 32 -0.31 -8.92 0.54
CA LEU A 32 -1.49 -9.36 1.31
C LEU A 32 -2.24 -8.18 1.97
N GLY A 33 -1.75 -6.95 1.84
CA GLY A 33 -2.35 -5.77 2.47
C GLY A 33 -1.95 -5.56 3.93
N GLU A 34 -0.91 -6.23 4.40
CA GLU A 34 -0.33 -5.92 5.70
C GLU A 34 0.54 -4.67 5.59
N ILE A 35 0.50 -3.81 6.61
CA ILE A 35 1.25 -2.56 6.61
C ILE A 35 2.12 -2.53 7.85
N ARG A 36 3.37 -2.12 7.70
CA ARG A 36 4.30 -1.92 8.81
C ARG A 36 4.98 -0.55 8.70
N SER A 37 5.23 0.08 9.84
CA SER A 37 6.13 1.21 9.92
C SER A 37 7.57 0.71 10.06
N LEU A 38 8.50 1.46 9.49
CA LEU A 38 9.93 1.26 9.68
C LEU A 38 10.43 2.16 10.82
N PRO A 39 11.54 1.77 11.48
CA PRO A 39 12.24 2.67 12.38
C PRO A 39 12.66 3.94 11.64
N HIS A 40 12.16 5.09 12.08
CA HIS A 40 12.50 6.37 11.46
C HIS A 40 12.53 7.49 12.51
N LYS A 41 13.14 8.60 12.13
CA LYS A 41 13.21 9.81 12.94
C LYS A 41 12.35 10.89 12.26
N ASP A 42 11.48 11.55 13.02
CA ASP A 42 10.73 12.68 12.48
C ASP A 42 11.58 13.97 12.42
N TYR A 43 11.01 15.03 11.85
CA TYR A 43 11.67 16.34 11.77
C TYR A 43 11.93 16.99 13.14
N MET A 44 11.19 16.61 14.19
CA MET A 44 11.41 17.06 15.57
C MET A 44 12.47 16.22 16.29
N GLY A 45 13.04 15.23 15.62
CA GLY A 45 14.04 14.33 16.14
C GLY A 45 13.53 13.17 16.99
N ARG A 46 12.23 12.93 17.01
CA ARG A 46 11.60 11.82 17.73
C ARG A 46 11.83 10.51 16.97
N LEU A 47 12.28 9.50 17.70
CA LEU A 47 12.48 8.15 17.17
C LEU A 47 11.17 7.36 17.26
N TYR A 48 10.73 6.85 16.12
CA TYR A 48 9.58 5.96 16.02
C TYR A 48 10.08 4.55 15.76
N PRO A 49 9.79 3.57 16.63
CA PRO A 49 10.10 2.19 16.35
C PRO A 49 9.22 1.67 15.20
N GLY A 50 9.79 0.80 14.37
CA GLY A 50 9.03 0.06 13.38
C GLY A 50 8.03 -0.87 14.07
N LYS A 51 6.79 -0.94 13.55
CA LYS A 51 5.75 -1.82 14.08
C LYS A 51 4.72 -2.19 13.03
N ASN A 52 4.06 -3.33 13.21
CA ASN A 52 2.93 -3.72 12.38
C ASN A 52 1.74 -2.79 12.68
N MET A 53 1.16 -2.23 11.63
CA MET A 53 0.04 -1.32 11.71
C MET A 53 -1.26 -2.12 11.81
N LYS A 54 -2.10 -1.78 12.79
CA LYS A 54 -3.41 -2.40 12.93
C LYS A 54 -4.39 -1.75 11.94
N PRO A 55 -5.03 -2.52 11.05
CA PRO A 55 -6.06 -1.98 10.17
C PRO A 55 -7.28 -1.56 10.99
N LEU A 56 -7.87 -0.42 10.61
CA LEU A 56 -9.14 0.04 11.14
C LEU A 56 -10.26 -0.38 10.18
N LYS A 57 -11.34 -0.92 10.74
CA LYS A 57 -12.56 -1.20 9.97
C LYS A 57 -13.28 0.11 9.69
N HIS A 58 -13.50 0.38 8.41
CA HIS A 58 -14.35 1.45 7.94
C HIS A 58 -15.83 1.03 8.14
N PRO A 59 -16.77 1.95 8.44
CA PRO A 59 -18.20 1.63 8.60
C PRO A 59 -18.82 0.90 7.39
N ARG A 60 -18.25 1.10 6.21
CA ARG A 60 -18.66 0.43 4.95
C ARG A 60 -18.01 -0.94 4.71
N GLY A 61 -17.37 -1.54 5.72
CA GLY A 61 -16.75 -2.87 5.64
C GLY A 61 -15.31 -2.92 5.11
N TYR A 62 -14.76 -1.81 4.60
CA TYR A 62 -13.38 -1.76 4.10
C TYR A 62 -12.33 -1.64 5.21
N LEU A 63 -11.13 -2.18 4.98
CA LEU A 63 -9.99 -1.94 5.86
C LEU A 63 -9.23 -0.67 5.47
N GLY A 64 -8.93 0.17 6.45
CA GLY A 64 -8.13 1.38 6.30
C GLY A 64 -6.96 1.43 7.28
N VAL A 65 -6.00 2.31 7.00
CA VAL A 65 -4.85 2.60 7.86
C VAL A 65 -4.64 4.11 7.94
N GLY A 66 -4.14 4.59 9.08
CA GLY A 66 -3.64 5.96 9.21
C GLY A 66 -2.13 6.00 9.03
N LEU A 67 -1.64 6.65 7.98
CA LEU A 67 -0.22 6.92 7.75
C LEU A 67 0.10 8.34 8.20
N CYS A 68 1.25 8.54 8.84
CA CYS A 68 1.69 9.84 9.32
C CYS A 68 3.04 10.18 8.72
N LYS A 69 3.17 11.37 8.13
CA LYS A 69 4.44 11.89 7.63
C LYS A 69 4.51 13.38 7.97
N ASP A 70 5.63 13.82 8.53
CA ASP A 70 5.88 15.22 8.88
C ASP A 70 4.78 15.85 9.75
N GLY A 71 4.25 15.08 10.71
CA GLY A 71 3.15 15.52 11.58
C GLY A 71 1.76 15.49 10.93
N VAL A 72 1.67 15.21 9.63
CA VAL A 72 0.39 15.13 8.90
C VAL A 72 -0.09 13.69 8.82
N LYS A 73 -1.23 13.41 9.45
CA LYS A 73 -1.89 12.10 9.41
C LYS A 73 -2.94 12.05 8.31
N LYS A 74 -2.84 11.05 7.42
CA LYS A 74 -3.82 10.76 6.36
C LYS A 74 -4.35 9.34 6.48
N ARG A 75 -5.63 9.15 6.18
CA ARG A 75 -6.28 7.83 6.18
C ARG A 75 -6.33 7.29 4.76
N TYR A 76 -5.91 6.05 4.59
CA TYR A 76 -5.91 5.36 3.31
C TYR A 76 -6.65 4.02 3.44
N LEU A 77 -7.29 3.59 2.35
CA LEU A 77 -7.85 2.25 2.25
C LEU A 77 -6.75 1.28 1.85
N ILE A 78 -6.65 0.16 2.56
CA ILE A 78 -5.55 -0.81 2.38
C ILE A 78 -5.56 -1.40 0.98
N HIS A 79 -6.74 -1.80 0.48
CA HIS A 79 -6.87 -2.34 -0.89
C HIS A 79 -6.39 -1.36 -1.97
N ARG A 80 -6.58 -0.04 -1.76
CA ARG A 80 -6.09 0.99 -2.69
C ARG A 80 -4.57 1.12 -2.63
N LEU A 81 -3.98 1.07 -1.44
CA LEU A 81 -2.53 1.11 -1.27
C LEU A 81 -1.87 -0.10 -1.93
N VAL A 82 -2.42 -1.30 -1.74
CA VAL A 82 -1.91 -2.52 -2.41
C VAL A 82 -1.97 -2.35 -3.93
N ALA A 83 -3.11 -1.90 -4.45
CA ALA A 83 -3.27 -1.66 -5.88
C ALA A 83 -2.25 -0.63 -6.40
N MET A 84 -2.12 0.52 -5.74
CA MET A 84 -1.18 1.57 -6.14
C MET A 84 0.30 1.14 -6.10
N THR A 85 0.65 0.23 -5.19
CA THR A 85 2.04 -0.21 -5.01
C THR A 85 2.42 -1.37 -5.94
N PHE A 86 1.54 -2.35 -6.14
CA PHE A 86 1.86 -3.59 -6.85
C PHE A 86 1.22 -3.70 -8.23
N ILE A 87 0.16 -2.94 -8.51
CA ILE A 87 -0.45 -2.88 -9.83
C ILE A 87 0.16 -1.67 -10.53
N PRO A 88 1.14 -1.86 -11.43
CA PRO A 88 1.63 -0.76 -12.24
C PRO A 88 0.44 -0.21 -13.04
N CYS A 89 0.05 1.03 -12.78
CA CYS A 89 -0.92 1.72 -13.62
C CYS A 89 -0.28 1.90 -15.00
N THR A 90 -0.57 1.00 -15.93
CA THR A 90 -0.02 1.03 -17.28
C THR A 90 -0.72 2.01 -18.22
N ASN A 91 -1.75 2.74 -17.80
CA ASN A 91 -2.47 3.62 -18.72
C ASN A 91 -2.74 5.00 -18.12
N ALA A 92 -2.38 6.01 -18.90
CA ALA A 92 -2.59 7.44 -18.71
C ALA A 92 -4.06 7.87 -18.89
N ASP A 93 -5.04 6.97 -18.73
CA ASP A 93 -6.43 7.20 -19.19
C ASP A 93 -7.51 6.86 -18.14
N TYR A 94 -7.21 6.97 -16.84
CA TYR A 94 -8.27 6.91 -15.83
C TYR A 94 -8.88 8.30 -15.60
N VAL A 95 -9.62 8.79 -16.59
CA VAL A 95 -10.57 9.90 -16.40
C VAL A 95 -11.70 9.38 -15.50
N VAL A 96 -11.75 9.89 -14.27
CA VAL A 96 -12.91 9.67 -13.38
C VAL A 96 -14.05 10.54 -13.90
N ASN A 97 -14.87 9.98 -14.78
CA ASN A 97 -16.07 10.66 -15.27
C ASN A 97 -17.15 10.62 -14.17
N HIS A 98 -17.30 11.72 -13.44
CA HIS A 98 -18.44 11.97 -12.58
C HIS A 98 -19.52 12.68 -13.41
N LYS A 99 -20.42 11.91 -14.03
CA LYS A 99 -21.72 12.44 -14.47
C LYS A 99 -22.69 12.52 -13.29
#